data_AF-A0A1Q4DNN6-F1
#
_entry.id   AF-A0A1Q4DNN6-F1
#
_cell.length_a   1.000
_cell.length_b   1.000
_cell.length_c   1.000
_cell.angle_alpha   90.00
_cell.angle_beta   90.00
_cell.angle_gamma   90.00
#
_symmetry.space_group_name_H-M   'P 1'
#
loop_
_entity.id
_entity.type
_entity.pdbx_description
1 polymer ?
#
loop_
_entity_poly.entity_id
_entity_poly.type
_entity_poly.pdbx_seq_one_letter_code
_entity_poly.pdbx_strand_id
1 'polypeptide(L)'
;MVMGTPLSATSQRRIRVLLVRQDLELLAADLLRAAEGGVAADRTHAYIRSRLLLVAAGASGEEWLQLRNVARRAGTVYRETSDVLHSNRAFGDVPEVLVTEWEEVVATLRAAVAEKLQPMSAEGIEQ
;
A
#
# COMPACT_ATOMS: atom_id res chain seq x y z
N MET A 1 5.98 8.46 36.99
CA MET A 1 5.12 7.89 35.93
C MET A 1 4.55 9.05 35.15
N VAL A 2 5.06 9.36 33.96
CA VAL A 2 4.55 10.49 33.16
C VAL A 2 3.33 9.97 32.39
N MET A 3 2.14 10.31 32.87
CA MET A 3 0.88 10.11 32.13
C MET A 3 0.86 11.13 30.99
N GLY A 4 1.33 10.73 29.80
CA GLY A 4 1.27 11.57 28.62
C GLY A 4 -0.17 11.90 28.26
N THR A 5 -0.43 13.15 27.88
CA THR A 5 -1.76 13.59 27.42
C THR A 5 -2.16 12.79 26.17
N PRO A 6 -3.38 12.24 26.10
CA PRO A 6 -3.83 11.52 24.91
C PRO A 6 -3.83 12.45 23.69
N LEU A 7 -3.39 11.92 22.55
CA LEU A 7 -3.37 12.65 21.28
C LEU A 7 -4.79 13.10 20.89
N SER A 8 -4.91 14.30 20.31
CA SER A 8 -6.18 14.75 19.75
C SER A 8 -6.66 13.81 18.64
N ALA A 9 -7.98 13.70 18.42
CA ALA A 9 -8.55 12.89 17.34
C ALA A 9 -7.98 13.28 15.97
N THR A 10 -7.74 14.58 15.74
CA THR A 10 -7.10 15.11 14.53
C THR A 10 -5.67 14.59 14.36
N SER A 11 -4.88 14.59 15.45
CA SER A 11 -3.51 14.06 15.44
C SER A 11 -3.50 12.56 15.16
N GLN A 12 -4.42 11.79 15.78
CA GLN A 12 -4.56 10.37 15.54
C GLN A 12 -4.92 10.07 14.08
N ARG A 13 -5.85 10.82 13.51
CA ARG A 13 -6.24 10.66 12.10
C ARG A 13 -5.09 10.98 11.15
N ARG A 14 -4.35 12.05 11.42
CA ARG A 14 -3.16 12.40 10.64
C ARG A 14 -2.11 11.29 10.66
N ILE A 15 -1.87 10.68 11.82
CA ILE A 15 -0.95 9.55 11.94
C ILE A 15 -1.44 8.38 11.08
N ARG A 16 -2.73 8.05 11.12
CA ARG A 16 -3.29 6.95 10.29
C ARG A 16 -3.15 7.21 8.79
N VAL A 17 -3.42 8.42 8.32
CA VAL A 17 -3.19 8.78 6.90
C VAL A 17 -1.72 8.63 6.50
N LEU A 18 -0.80 9.01 7.38
CA LEU A 18 0.65 8.83 7.14
C LEU A 18 1.03 7.34 7.09
N LEU A 19 0.46 6.52 7.98
CA LEU A 19 0.70 5.07 8.01
C LEU A 19 0.16 4.38 6.75
N VAL A 20 -1.06 4.71 6.32
CA VAL A 20 -1.63 4.24 5.04
C VAL A 20 -0.68 4.53 3.88
N ARG A 21 -0.17 5.77 3.80
CA ARG A 21 0.77 6.14 2.73
C ARG A 21 2.07 5.36 2.82
N GLN A 22 2.66 5.27 4.01
CA GLN A 22 3.92 4.55 4.25
C GLN A 22 3.79 3.08 3.83
N ASP A 23 2.68 2.44 4.19
CA ASP A 23 2.42 1.05 3.82
C ASP A 23 2.37 0.86 2.30
N LEU A 24 1.71 1.75 1.57
CA LEU A 24 1.66 1.71 0.11
C LEU A 24 3.06 1.86 -0.52
N GLU A 25 3.91 2.71 0.06
CA GLU A 25 5.29 2.91 -0.40
C GLU A 25 6.15 1.66 -0.15
N LEU A 26 5.98 1.01 1.01
CA LEU A 26 6.67 -0.23 1.34
C LEU A 26 6.23 -1.37 0.42
N LEU A 27 4.92 -1.57 0.24
CA LEU A 27 4.39 -2.61 -0.66
C LEU A 27 4.85 -2.41 -2.10
N ALA A 28 4.86 -1.17 -2.59
CA ALA A 28 5.38 -0.85 -3.91
C ALA A 28 6.88 -1.14 -4.05
N ALA A 29 7.66 -0.88 -2.99
CA ALA A 29 9.09 -1.17 -2.97
C ALA A 29 9.37 -2.68 -2.94
N ASP A 30 8.59 -3.45 -2.17
CA ASP A 30 8.72 -4.91 -2.09
C ASP A 30 8.40 -5.57 -3.44
N LEU A 31 7.33 -5.12 -4.10
CA LEU A 31 6.98 -5.56 -5.45
C LEU A 31 8.07 -5.25 -6.48
N LEU A 32 8.65 -4.04 -6.43
CA LEU A 32 9.73 -3.67 -7.33
C LEU A 32 11.00 -4.49 -7.06
N ARG A 33 11.38 -4.67 -5.80
CA ARG A 33 12.51 -5.50 -5.41
C ARG A 33 12.36 -6.93 -5.90
N ALA A 34 11.15 -7.50 -5.80
CA ALA A 34 10.87 -8.83 -6.31
C ALA A 34 11.00 -8.90 -7.85
N ALA A 35 10.51 -7.88 -8.57
CA ALA A 35 10.61 -7.82 -10.02
C ALA A 35 12.05 -7.59 -10.53
N GLU A 36 12.89 -6.87 -9.78
CA GLU A 36 14.28 -6.57 -10.13
C GLU A 36 15.28 -7.62 -9.61
N GLY A 37 14.81 -8.70 -8.96
CA GLY A 37 15.69 -9.75 -8.45
C GLY A 37 16.54 -9.34 -7.25
N GLY A 38 16.04 -8.45 -6.38
CA GLY A 38 16.66 -8.13 -5.10
C GLY A 38 17.59 -6.91 -5.09
N VAL A 39 17.73 -6.20 -6.22
CA VAL A 39 18.51 -4.95 -6.27
C VAL A 39 17.77 -3.85 -5.49
N ALA A 40 18.52 -3.00 -4.79
CA ALA A 40 17.97 -1.92 -3.99
C ALA A 40 17.29 -0.87 -4.87
N ALA A 41 15.97 -0.96 -4.99
CA ALA A 41 15.16 0.04 -5.66
C ALA A 41 15.28 1.41 -4.97
N ASP A 42 15.52 2.46 -5.75
CA ASP A 42 15.42 3.83 -5.27
C ASP A 42 13.98 4.11 -4.80
N ARG A 43 13.85 4.63 -3.58
CA ARG A 43 12.58 4.92 -2.90
C ARG A 43 11.92 6.18 -3.43
N THR A 44 12.30 6.65 -4.62
CA THR A 44 11.68 7.81 -5.24
C THR A 44 10.17 7.62 -5.29
N HIS A 45 9.42 8.64 -4.84
CA HIS A 45 7.95 8.69 -4.93
C HIS A 45 7.44 8.60 -6.39
N ALA A 46 8.34 8.81 -7.36
CA ALA A 46 8.05 8.61 -8.76
C ALA A 46 7.63 7.15 -9.00
N TYR A 47 6.49 6.98 -9.65
CA TYR A 47 5.98 5.69 -10.14
C TYR A 47 5.38 4.71 -9.11
N ILE A 48 4.99 5.13 -7.90
CA ILE A 48 4.29 4.23 -6.94
C ILE A 48 3.11 3.50 -7.60
N ARG A 49 2.25 4.19 -8.36
CA ARG A 49 1.13 3.54 -9.06
C ARG A 49 1.57 2.45 -10.03
N SER A 50 2.65 2.69 -10.77
CA SER A 50 3.18 1.71 -11.73
C SER A 50 3.78 0.50 -11.00
N ARG A 51 4.48 0.74 -9.88
CA ARG A 51 5.05 -0.32 -9.03
C ARG A 51 3.95 -1.19 -8.40
N LEU A 52 2.86 -0.59 -7.93
CA LEU A 52 1.72 -1.34 -7.39
C LEU A 52 1.10 -2.31 -8.40
N LEU A 53 1.12 -1.98 -9.71
CA LEU A 53 0.61 -2.88 -10.75
C LEU A 53 1.43 -4.17 -10.89
N LEU A 54 2.66 -4.20 -10.39
CA LEU A 54 3.49 -5.41 -10.39
C LEU A 54 2.85 -6.54 -9.58
N VAL A 55 1.91 -6.26 -8.67
CA VAL A 55 1.15 -7.32 -8.00
C VAL A 55 0.43 -8.24 -9.00
N ALA A 56 -0.01 -7.71 -10.15
CA ALA A 56 -0.65 -8.48 -11.21
C ALA A 56 0.33 -9.11 -12.23
N ALA A 57 1.65 -8.92 -12.08
CA ALA A 57 2.63 -9.45 -13.02
C ALA A 57 2.62 -10.99 -13.01
N GLY A 58 2.55 -11.63 -14.18
CA GLY A 58 2.50 -13.10 -14.30
C GLY A 58 1.12 -13.73 -14.07
N ALA A 59 0.15 -13.00 -13.51
CA ALA A 59 -1.23 -13.45 -13.42
C ALA A 59 -1.91 -13.40 -14.80
N SER A 60 -2.96 -14.20 -14.98
CA SER A 60 -3.74 -14.24 -16.22
C SER A 60 -5.25 -14.30 -15.97
N GLY A 61 -6.05 -14.03 -17.01
CA GLY A 61 -7.50 -14.14 -16.93
C GLY A 61 -8.15 -13.29 -15.84
N GLU A 62 -9.02 -13.92 -15.05
CA GLU A 62 -9.78 -13.26 -13.98
C GLU A 62 -8.88 -12.77 -12.83
N GLU A 63 -7.87 -13.56 -12.46
CA GLU A 63 -6.90 -13.21 -11.42
C GLU A 63 -6.17 -11.90 -11.77
N TRP A 64 -5.72 -11.76 -13.02
CA TRP A 64 -5.09 -10.52 -13.47
C TRP A 64 -6.01 -9.31 -13.33
N LEU A 65 -7.30 -9.45 -13.69
CA LEU A 65 -8.28 -8.39 -13.55
C LEU A 65 -8.51 -7.99 -12.09
N GLN A 66 -8.62 -8.98 -11.20
CA GLN A 66 -8.81 -8.76 -9.77
C GLN A 66 -7.60 -8.02 -9.17
N LEU A 67 -6.39 -8.54 -9.37
CA LEU A 67 -5.14 -7.95 -8.87
C LEU A 67 -4.89 -6.55 -9.42
N ARG A 68 -5.16 -6.34 -10.72
CA ARG A 68 -5.08 -5.01 -11.33
C ARG A 68 -6.04 -4.02 -10.70
N ASN A 69 -7.27 -4.44 -10.38
CA ASN A 69 -8.26 -3.57 -9.74
C ASN A 69 -7.86 -3.20 -8.32
N VAL A 70 -7.29 -4.14 -7.55
CA VAL A 70 -6.72 -3.87 -6.22
C VAL A 70 -5.60 -2.84 -6.33
N ALA A 71 -4.62 -3.04 -7.22
CA ALA A 71 -3.52 -2.10 -7.45
C ALA A 71 -4.01 -0.70 -7.86
N ARG A 72 -5.03 -0.63 -8.73
CA ARG A 72 -5.62 0.67 -9.15
C ARG A 72 -6.28 1.40 -7.99
N ARG A 73 -7.03 0.70 -7.14
CA ARG A 73 -7.67 1.29 -5.94
C ARG A 73 -6.60 1.82 -4.98
N ALA A 74 -5.57 1.03 -4.70
CA ALA A 74 -4.44 1.45 -3.88
C ALA A 74 -3.70 2.68 -4.47
N GLY A 75 -3.52 2.73 -5.79
CA GLY A 75 -2.96 3.90 -6.48
C GLY A 75 -3.82 5.17 -6.42
N THR A 76 -5.14 5.04 -6.25
CA THR A 76 -6.05 6.15 -5.96
C THR A 76 -5.86 6.62 -4.52
N VAL A 77 -5.86 5.71 -3.54
CA VAL A 77 -5.61 6.01 -2.12
C VAL A 77 -4.27 6.73 -1.93
N TYR A 78 -3.21 6.29 -2.61
CA TYR A 78 -1.90 6.95 -2.56
C TYR A 78 -1.96 8.43 -3.01
N ARG A 79 -2.79 8.74 -4.01
CA ARG A 79 -2.99 10.12 -4.47
C ARG A 79 -3.75 10.93 -3.44
N GLU A 80 -4.86 10.39 -2.95
CA GLU A 80 -5.74 11.09 -2.02
C GLU A 80 -5.01 11.39 -0.70
N THR A 81 -4.20 10.45 -0.20
CA THR A 81 -3.32 10.70 0.95
C THR A 81 -2.30 11.80 0.64
N SER A 82 -1.72 11.85 -0.57
CA SER A 82 -0.86 12.97 -1.00
C SER A 82 -1.59 14.30 -0.99
N ASP A 83 -2.81 14.34 -1.52
CA ASP A 83 -3.62 15.56 -1.60
C ASP A 83 -4.01 16.04 -0.19
N VAL A 84 -4.33 15.13 0.73
CA VAL A 84 -4.55 15.47 2.15
C VAL A 84 -3.29 16.04 2.80
N LEU A 85 -2.11 15.48 2.53
CA LEU A 85 -0.84 15.93 3.12
C LEU A 85 -0.36 17.28 2.57
N HIS A 86 -0.69 17.61 1.32
CA HIS A 86 -0.24 18.83 0.64
C HIS A 86 -1.29 19.93 0.55
N SER A 87 -2.58 19.61 0.69
CA SER A 87 -3.61 20.64 0.77
C SER A 87 -3.55 21.33 2.13
N ASN A 88 -3.53 22.66 2.13
CA ASN A 88 -3.72 23.49 3.33
C ASN A 88 -5.12 23.34 3.97
N ARG A 89 -5.88 22.28 3.63
CA ARG A 89 -7.12 21.93 4.34
C ARG A 89 -6.72 21.43 5.72
N ALA A 90 -7.48 21.82 6.74
CA ALA A 90 -7.22 21.31 8.07
C ALA A 90 -7.30 19.77 8.01
N PHE A 91 -6.25 19.07 8.45
CA PHE A 91 -6.25 17.61 8.60
C PHE A 91 -7.48 17.06 9.34
N GLY A 92 -8.19 17.92 10.08
CA GLY A 92 -9.44 17.62 10.76
C GLY A 92 -10.62 17.28 9.85
N ASP A 93 -10.57 17.62 8.56
CA ASP A 93 -11.71 17.47 7.63
C ASP A 93 -11.73 16.13 6.88
N VAL A 94 -10.70 15.28 7.04
CA VAL A 94 -10.77 13.92 6.48
C VAL A 94 -11.79 13.13 7.29
N PRO A 95 -12.88 12.63 6.67
CA PRO A 95 -13.86 11.83 7.39
C PRO A 95 -13.24 10.54 7.91
N GLU A 96 -13.65 10.13 9.11
CA GLU A 96 -13.16 8.90 9.75
C GLU A 96 -13.40 7.66 8.87
N VAL A 97 -14.60 7.58 8.27
CA VAL A 97 -14.99 6.50 7.36
C VAL A 97 -14.04 6.38 6.18
N LEU A 98 -13.56 7.50 5.63
CA LEU A 98 -12.66 7.51 4.48
C LEU A 98 -11.29 6.94 4.85
N VAL A 99 -10.80 7.23 6.06
CA VAL A 99 -9.52 6.66 6.54
C VAL A 99 -9.65 5.15 6.74
N THR A 100 -10.77 4.67 7.28
CA THR A 100 -11.03 3.24 7.42
C THR A 100 -11.11 2.54 6.05
N GLU A 101 -11.80 3.13 5.07
CA GLU A 101 -11.84 2.59 3.70
C GLU A 101 -10.45 2.50 3.07
N TRP A 102 -9.60 3.50 3.30
CA TRP A 102 -8.21 3.46 2.83
C TRP A 102 -7.40 2.34 3.49
N GLU A 103 -7.57 2.13 4.79
CA GLU A 103 -6.92 1.04 5.51
C GLU A 103 -7.36 -0.34 4.99
N GLU A 104 -8.65 -0.51 4.65
CA GLU A 104 -9.17 -1.73 4.03
C GLU A 104 -8.56 -1.99 2.64
N VAL A 105 -8.39 -0.95 1.83
CA VAL A 105 -7.69 -1.07 0.54
C VAL A 105 -6.23 -1.49 0.74
N VAL A 106 -5.53 -0.91 1.72
CA VAL A 106 -4.15 -1.30 2.05
C VAL A 106 -4.09 -2.74 2.54
N ALA A 107 -5.03 -3.17 3.40
CA ALA A 107 -5.10 -4.54 3.89
C ALA A 107 -5.33 -5.54 2.75
N THR A 108 -6.22 -5.22 1.81
CA THR A 108 -6.49 -6.04 0.62
C THR A 108 -5.24 -6.18 -0.26
N LEU A 109 -4.55 -5.06 -0.52
CA LEU A 109 -3.30 -5.08 -1.29
C LEU A 109 -2.20 -5.87 -0.56
N ARG A 110 -2.07 -5.68 0.76
CA ARG A 110 -1.08 -6.38 1.59
C ARG A 110 -1.26 -7.89 1.51
N ALA A 111 -2.50 -8.38 1.57
CA ALA A 111 -2.80 -9.80 1.41
C ALA A 111 -2.36 -10.31 0.02
N ALA A 112 -2.72 -9.60 -1.06
CA ALA A 112 -2.33 -9.97 -2.42
C ALA A 112 -0.80 -9.95 -2.63
N VAL A 113 -0.09 -8.99 -2.04
CA VAL A 113 1.38 -8.93 -2.08
C VAL A 113 1.98 -10.09 -1.28
N ALA A 114 1.45 -10.40 -0.10
CA ALA A 114 1.92 -11.52 0.70
C ALA A 114 1.77 -12.85 -0.05
N GLU A 115 0.61 -13.11 -0.65
CA GLU A 115 0.36 -14.30 -1.49
C GLU A 115 1.34 -14.37 -2.67
N LYS A 116 1.56 -13.25 -3.37
CA LYS A 116 2.48 -13.18 -4.50
C LYS A 116 3.94 -13.46 -4.12
N LEU A 117 4.37 -12.94 -2.97
CA LEU A 117 5.76 -13.01 -2.51
C LEU A 117 6.02 -14.25 -1.63
N GLN A 118 5.02 -15.11 -1.40
CA GLN A 118 5.26 -16.40 -0.79
C GLN A 118 6.32 -17.14 -1.63
N PRO A 119 7.38 -17.68 -1.01
CA PRO A 119 8.28 -18.56 -1.72
C PRO A 119 7.43 -19.73 -2.22
N MET A 120 7.44 -19.98 -3.54
CA MET A 120 6.94 -21.26 -4.06
C MET A 120 7.70 -22.34 -3.31
N SER A 121 7.04 -23.02 -2.37
CA SER A 121 7.58 -24.22 -1.76
C SER A 121 7.95 -25.15 -2.90
N ALA A 122 9.19 -25.62 -2.91
CA ALA A 122 9.71 -26.54 -3.90
C ALA A 122 8.90 -27.84 -3.89
N GLU A 123 7.80 -27.87 -4.62
CA GLU A 123 7.09 -29.09 -4.98
C GLU A 123 7.56 -29.50 -6.38
N GLY A 124 8.34 -30.59 -6.43
CA GLY A 124 8.55 -31.37 -7.65
C GLY A 124 9.91 -31.25 -8.33
N ILE A 125 11.01 -31.51 -7.61
CA ILE A 125 12.19 -32.11 -8.27
C ILE A 125 12.41 -33.47 -7.61
N GLU A 126 11.65 -34.46 -8.07
CA GLU A 126 12.02 -35.88 -7.98
C GLU A 126 11.04 -36.69 -8.86
N GLN A 127 11.42 -36.90 -10.11
CA GLN A 127 11.22 -38.15 -10.86
C GLN A 127 12.41 -38.36 -11.80
#